data_AF-A0A9D6MYQ1-F1
#
_entry.id   AF-A0A9D6MYQ1-F1
#
_cell.length_a   1.000
_cell.length_b   1.000
_cell.length_c   1.000
_cell.angle_alpha   90.00
_cell.angle_beta   90.00
_cell.angle_gamma   90.00
#
_symmetry.space_group_name_H-M   'P 1'
#
loop_
_entity.id
_entity.type
_entity.pdbx_description
1 polymer ?
#
loop_
_entity_poly.entity_id
_entity_poly.type
_entity_poly.pdbx_seq_one_letter_code
_entity_poly.pdbx_strand_id
1 'polypeptide(L)'
;MRIRSVIHKGLRRFIERDDSSGLPPVAVERIRNIVTFLLEMGGATELYDIPSWKAHRLSGDRKGTWSLTVTRNWRVTFRIDESKEEIFNLDYED
;
A
#
# COMPACT_ATOMS: atom_id res chain seq x y z
N MET A 1 -3.68 9.83 -5.10
CA MET A 1 -3.50 9.02 -6.34
C MET A 1 -4.66 8.04 -6.58
N ARG A 2 -4.88 7.58 -7.82
CA ARG A 2 -5.92 6.57 -8.15
C ARG A 2 -5.38 5.13 -7.98
N ILE A 3 -6.06 4.27 -7.23
CA ILE A 3 -5.72 2.83 -7.17
C ILE A 3 -6.32 2.11 -8.39
N ARG A 4 -5.45 1.64 -9.29
CA ARG A 4 -5.81 0.92 -10.52
C ARG A 4 -5.97 -0.58 -10.32
N SER A 5 -5.12 -1.24 -9.53
CA SER A 5 -5.20 -2.68 -9.31
C SER A 5 -4.72 -3.10 -7.92
N VAL A 6 -5.43 -4.08 -7.35
CA VAL A 6 -5.13 -4.68 -6.03
C VAL A 6 -4.99 -6.19 -6.20
N ILE A 7 -3.84 -6.74 -5.84
CA ILE A 7 -3.52 -8.17 -5.93
C ILE A 7 -4.16 -8.91 -4.76
N HIS A 8 -3.94 -8.46 -3.53
CA HIS A 8 -4.47 -9.11 -2.33
C HIS A 8 -6.01 -9.04 -2.28
N LYS A 9 -6.66 -10.21 -2.22
CA LYS A 9 -8.14 -10.30 -2.25
C LYS A 9 -8.80 -9.63 -1.04
N GLY A 10 -8.24 -9.80 0.17
CA GLY A 10 -8.75 -9.18 1.40
C GLY A 10 -8.68 -7.65 1.35
N LEU A 11 -7.49 -7.10 1.13
CA LEU A 11 -7.28 -5.68 0.83
C LEU A 11 -8.20 -5.12 -0.27
N ARG A 12 -8.43 -5.85 -1.36
CA ARG A 12 -9.38 -5.41 -2.40
C ARG A 12 -10.80 -5.24 -1.84
N ARG A 13 -11.31 -6.24 -1.11
CA ARG A 13 -12.63 -6.16 -0.46
C ARG A 13 -12.69 -5.02 0.55
N PHE A 14 -11.60 -4.80 1.28
CA PHE A 14 -11.50 -3.72 2.25
C PHE A 14 -11.61 -2.35 1.58
N ILE A 15 -10.89 -2.13 0.46
CA ILE A 15 -10.94 -0.88 -0.30
C ILE A 15 -12.32 -0.67 -0.95
N GLU A 16 -12.90 -1.71 -1.56
CA GLU A 16 -14.14 -1.59 -2.33
C GLU A 16 -15.41 -1.55 -1.48
N ARG A 17 -15.39 -2.17 -0.29
CA ARG A 17 -16.60 -2.46 0.49
C ARG A 17 -16.47 -2.19 1.99
N ASP A 18 -15.33 -1.66 2.46
CA ASP A 18 -14.97 -1.55 3.88
C ASP A 18 -15.06 -2.90 4.63
N ASP A 19 -14.90 -4.01 3.90
CA ASP A 19 -14.92 -5.37 4.45
C ASP A 19 -13.52 -5.80 4.90
N SER A 20 -13.30 -5.77 6.21
CA SER A 20 -12.01 -6.12 6.83
C SER A 20 -11.84 -7.61 7.14
N SER A 21 -12.84 -8.47 6.82
CA SER A 21 -12.81 -9.91 7.15
C SER A 21 -11.65 -10.67 6.51
N GLY A 22 -11.06 -10.13 5.44
CA GLY A 22 -9.89 -10.71 4.76
C GLY A 22 -8.54 -10.19 5.27
N LEU A 23 -8.50 -9.45 6.37
CA LEU A 23 -7.28 -8.85 6.94
C LEU A 23 -7.11 -9.22 8.42
N PRO A 24 -5.87 -9.34 8.95
CA PRO A 24 -5.65 -9.52 10.37
C PRO A 24 -6.19 -8.33 11.17
N PRO A 25 -6.98 -8.52 12.24
CA PRO A 25 -7.58 -7.41 13.01
C PRO A 25 -6.56 -6.38 13.50
N VAL A 26 -5.37 -6.82 13.93
CA VAL A 26 -4.27 -5.96 14.39
C VAL A 26 -3.69 -5.06 13.29
N ALA A 27 -3.90 -5.42 12.02
CA ALA A 27 -3.40 -4.68 10.87
C ALA A 27 -4.43 -3.73 10.26
N VAL A 28 -5.74 -3.93 10.51
CA VAL A 28 -6.84 -3.23 9.83
C VAL A 28 -6.68 -1.72 9.89
N GLU A 29 -6.49 -1.16 11.09
CA GLU A 29 -6.41 0.29 11.25
C GLU A 29 -5.18 0.89 10.56
N ARG A 30 -4.06 0.17 10.59
CA ARG A 30 -2.84 0.63 9.91
C ARG A 30 -2.94 0.52 8.39
N ILE A 31 -3.57 -0.54 7.89
CA ILE A 31 -3.86 -0.69 6.46
C ILE A 31 -4.82 0.40 5.99
N ARG A 32 -5.85 0.73 6.77
CA ARG A 32 -6.76 1.85 6.49
C ARG A 32 -5.99 3.16 6.33
N ASN A 33 -5.14 3.50 7.30
CA ASN A 33 -4.34 4.71 7.27
C ASN A 33 -3.41 4.76 6.03
N ILE A 34 -2.78 3.63 5.67
CA ILE A 34 -1.96 3.52 4.46
C ILE A 34 -2.82 3.77 3.21
N VAL A 35 -3.94 3.05 3.06
CA VAL A 35 -4.81 3.17 1.87
C VAL A 35 -5.34 4.59 1.72
N THR A 36 -5.83 5.20 2.80
CA THR A 36 -6.31 6.58 2.78
C THR A 36 -5.21 7.54 2.34
N PHE A 37 -4.00 7.42 2.91
CA PHE A 37 -2.88 8.24 2.48
C PHE A 37 -2.53 8.06 1.00
N LEU A 38 -2.50 6.82 0.50
CA LEU A 38 -2.22 6.53 -0.90
C LEU A 38 -3.24 7.17 -1.86
N LEU A 39 -4.51 7.25 -1.44
CA LEU A 39 -5.57 7.92 -2.19
C LEU A 39 -5.41 9.44 -2.22
N GLU A 40 -4.89 10.04 -1.15
CA GLU A 40 -4.77 11.50 -1.00
C GLU A 40 -3.42 12.07 -1.47
N MET A 41 -2.33 11.30 -1.40
CA MET A 41 -0.99 11.81 -1.72
C MET A 41 -0.89 12.32 -3.16
N GLY A 42 -0.13 13.40 -3.35
CA GLY A 42 0.15 14.02 -4.64
C GLY A 42 1.41 13.47 -5.32
N GLY A 43 2.32 12.85 -4.56
CA GLY A 43 3.57 12.30 -5.11
C GLY A 43 4.20 11.20 -4.26
N ALA A 44 5.07 10.40 -4.89
CA ALA A 44 5.77 9.31 -4.22
C ALA A 44 6.74 9.77 -3.12
N THR A 45 7.20 11.03 -3.16
CA THR A 45 8.08 11.61 -2.15
C THR A 45 7.39 11.75 -0.80
N GLU A 46 6.08 11.96 -0.77
CA GLU A 46 5.30 12.11 0.47
C GLU A 46 5.27 10.81 1.30
N LEU A 47 5.56 9.66 0.68
CA LEU A 47 5.67 8.38 1.40
C LEU A 47 6.74 8.42 2.52
N TYR A 48 7.73 9.31 2.39
CA TYR A 48 8.77 9.49 3.41
C TYR A 48 8.30 10.34 4.60
N ASP A 49 7.19 11.08 4.47
CA ASP A 49 6.67 11.96 5.53
C ASP A 49 6.08 11.18 6.70
N ILE A 50 5.93 9.85 6.55
CA ILE A 50 5.48 8.95 7.61
C ILE A 50 6.61 7.97 7.96
N PRO A 51 7.57 8.38 8.83
CA PRO A 51 8.74 7.56 9.17
C PRO A 51 8.38 6.18 9.73
N SER A 52 7.26 6.08 10.44
CA SER A 52 6.81 4.83 11.06
C SER A 52 6.53 3.73 10.02
N TRP A 53 6.25 4.10 8.75
CA TRP A 53 6.00 3.15 7.67
C TRP A 53 7.29 2.64 7.01
N LYS A 54 8.45 3.22 7.34
CA LYS A 54 9.76 2.79 6.81
C LYS A 54 9.73 2.62 5.28
N ALA A 55 9.18 3.62 4.59
CA ALA A 55 9.00 3.56 3.15
C ALA A 55 10.33 3.37 2.43
N HIS A 56 10.40 2.39 1.53
CA HIS A 56 11.56 2.16 0.70
C HIS A 56 11.18 1.48 -0.61
N ARG A 57 12.06 1.60 -1.61
CA ARG A 57 11.93 0.89 -2.88
C ARG A 57 12.66 -0.44 -2.78
N LEU A 58 12.00 -1.49 -3.27
CA LEU A 58 12.60 -2.82 -3.42
C LEU A 58 13.63 -2.82 -4.56
N SER A 59 14.56 -3.77 -4.48
CA SER A 59 15.64 -3.99 -5.46
C SER A 59 15.48 -5.34 -6.17
N GLY A 60 16.40 -5.67 -7.09
CA GLY A 60 16.38 -6.92 -7.84
C GLY A 60 15.16 -7.04 -8.76
N ASP A 61 14.55 -8.23 -8.78
CA ASP A 61 13.41 -8.55 -9.65
C ASP A 61 12.16 -7.72 -9.35
N ARG A 62 12.11 -7.10 -8.16
CA ARG A 62 11.00 -6.23 -7.72
C ARG A 62 11.34 -4.74 -7.82
N LYS A 63 12.42 -4.38 -8.53
CA LYS A 63 12.86 -2.99 -8.70
C LYS A 63 11.71 -2.10 -9.17
N GLY A 64 11.55 -0.97 -8.48
CA GLY A 64 10.47 0.00 -8.74
C GLY A 64 9.18 -0.27 -7.98
N THR A 65 9.14 -1.30 -7.12
CA THR A 65 8.06 -1.55 -6.16
C THR A 65 8.37 -0.81 -4.85
N TRP A 66 7.38 -0.12 -4.32
CA TRP A 66 7.40 0.46 -2.98
C TRP A 66 6.99 -0.58 -1.93
N SER A 67 7.58 -0.47 -0.74
CA SER A 67 7.25 -1.28 0.43
C SER A 67 7.06 -0.40 1.66
N LEU A 68 5.91 -0.57 2.32
CA LEU A 68 5.53 0.10 3.56
C LEU A 68 5.32 -0.95 4.66
N THR A 69 5.86 -0.70 5.84
CA THR A 69 5.74 -1.59 7.00
C THR A 69 4.36 -1.48 7.65
N VAL A 70 3.64 -2.61 7.72
CA VAL A 70 2.38 -2.73 8.46
C VAL A 70 2.67 -3.22 9.88
N THR A 71 3.08 -4.47 10.06
CA THR A 71 3.41 -5.07 11.37
C THR A 71 4.51 -6.10 11.21
N ARG A 72 5.53 -6.11 12.09
CA ARG A 72 6.65 -7.07 12.03
C ARG A 72 7.21 -7.22 10.60
N ASN A 73 6.95 -8.35 9.94
CA ASN A 73 7.39 -8.65 8.56
C ASN A 73 6.36 -8.26 7.48
N TRP A 74 5.10 -8.04 7.85
CA TRP A 74 4.05 -7.69 6.91
C TRP A 74 4.27 -6.31 6.29
N ARG A 75 4.03 -6.23 4.99
CA ARG A 75 4.20 -5.06 4.13
C ARG A 75 2.94 -4.82 3.31
N VAL A 76 2.66 -3.55 3.05
CA VAL A 76 1.89 -3.14 1.86
C VAL A 76 2.89 -2.83 0.78
N THR A 77 2.75 -3.46 -0.39
CA THR A 77 3.62 -3.21 -1.54
C THR A 77 2.82 -2.78 -2.76
N PHE A 78 3.40 -1.93 -3.60
CA PHE A 78 2.73 -1.41 -4.79
C PHE A 78 3.72 -0.73 -5.74
N ARG A 79 3.28 -0.43 -6.94
CA ARG A 79 4.01 0.40 -7.91
C ARG A 79 3.22 1.67 -8.18
N ILE A 80 3.94 2.73 -8.54
CA ILE A 80 3.35 4.03 -8.91
C ILE A 80 3.70 4.29 -10.39
N ASP A 81 2.70 4.68 -11.18
CA ASP A 81 2.87 5.33 -12.48
C ASP A 81 2.70 6.84 -12.25
N GLU A 82 3.82 7.53 -12.02
CA GLU A 82 3.81 8.96 -11.70
C GLU A 82 3.21 9.82 -12.82
N SER A 83 3.31 9.36 -14.08
CA SER A 83 2.75 10.08 -15.22
C SER A 83 1.22 10.05 -15.27
N LYS A 84 0.60 9.05 -14.62
CA LYS A 84 -0.85 8.87 -14.57
C LYS A 84 -1.44 9.09 -13.18
N GLU A 85 -0.61 9.38 -12.20
CA GLU A 85 -1.00 9.45 -10.79
C GLU A 85 -1.73 8.17 -10.32
N GLU A 86 -1.27 7.02 -10.81
CA GLU A 86 -1.89 5.71 -10.54
C GLU A 86 -1.01 4.82 -9.67
N ILE A 87 -1.65 4.13 -8.73
CA ILE A 87 -1.08 3.02 -7.96
C ILE A 87 -1.57 1.71 -8.55
N PHE A 88 -0.66 0.77 -8.79
CA PHE A 88 -1.01 -0.55 -9.33
C PHE A 88 -0.22 -1.65 -8.63
N ASN A 89 -0.74 -2.88 -8.75
CA ASN A 89 -0.21 -4.07 -8.08
C ASN A 89 -0.15 -3.90 -6.56
N LEU A 90 -1.18 -3.29 -5.97
CA LEU A 90 -1.27 -3.09 -4.53
C LEU A 90 -1.49 -4.44 -3.83
N ASP A 91 -0.59 -4.79 -2.92
CA ASP A 91 -0.57 -6.09 -2.24
C ASP A 91 -0.37 -5.95 -0.73
N TYR A 92 -0.69 -7.03 0.00
CA TYR A 92 -0.44 -7.19 1.43
C TYR A 92 0.21 -8.56 1.67
N GLU A 93 1.49 -8.56 2.04
CA GLU A 93 2.37 -9.74 2.02
C GLU A 93 3.40 -9.69 3.16
N ASP A 94 4.08 -10.79 3.47
CA ASP A 94 5.18 -10.88 4.43
C ASP A 94 6.57 -11.05 3.78
#